data_AF-A0A7Y0ES47-F1
#
_entry.id   AF-A0A7Y0ES47-F1
#
_cell.length_a   1.000
_cell.length_b   1.000
_cell.length_c   1.000
_cell.angle_alpha   90.00
_cell.angle_beta   90.00
_cell.angle_gamma   90.00
#
_symmetry.space_group_name_H-M   'P 1'
#
loop_
_entity.id
_entity.type
_entity.pdbx_description
1 polymer ?
#
loop_
_entity_poly.entity_id
_entity_poly.type
_entity_poly.pdbx_seq_one_letter_code
_entity_poly.pdbx_strand_id
1 'polypeptide(L)'
;MNHSAQASETGAAPADMTEWITGVRLQYKNEKGEWVELKDGATLTQGASIDFDMAWHIPSGGLVDADGNPTTSMSYSLGKNISIESKLSGRVFEGGEPVGTYTIGTDGTITIDYYPEFARKNWPTDKGGDGESIDGSLSFEGSAQMTENNEYEDFQLPIGSGQTITVHQKRKYDLNVSKSVVSQDRSTGKVVYSVVVDSSYGTP
;
A
#
# COMPACT_ATOMS: atom_id res chain seq x y z
N MET A 1 0.36 -15.49 39.46
CA MET A 1 1.30 -14.48 38.90
C MET A 1 1.05 -14.45 37.41
N ASN A 2 0.19 -13.53 36.95
CA ASN A 2 -0.02 -13.28 35.52
C ASN A 2 0.91 -12.13 35.13
N HIS A 3 1.93 -12.41 34.32
CA HIS A 3 2.67 -11.37 33.64
C HIS A 3 1.88 -10.99 32.38
N SER A 4 0.97 -10.04 32.52
CA SER A 4 0.45 -9.29 31.38
C SER A 4 1.57 -8.36 30.92
N ALA A 5 2.19 -8.65 29.78
CA ALA A 5 3.11 -7.72 29.13
C ALA A 5 2.31 -6.49 28.69
N GLN A 6 2.46 -5.43 29.45
CA GLN A 6 1.91 -4.11 29.18
C GLN A 6 2.77 -3.51 28.08
N ALA A 7 2.26 -3.48 26.85
CA ALA A 7 2.85 -2.67 25.79
C ALA A 7 2.75 -1.21 26.24
N SER A 8 3.90 -0.57 26.47
CA SER A 8 3.96 0.86 26.76
C SER A 8 3.60 1.61 25.48
N GLU A 9 2.39 2.15 25.41
CA GLU A 9 2.02 3.20 24.46
C GLU A 9 2.79 4.47 24.85
N THR A 10 3.96 4.67 24.25
CA THR A 10 4.65 5.96 24.26
C THR A 10 4.05 6.78 23.11
N GLY A 11 3.29 7.81 23.44
CA GLY A 11 2.49 8.63 22.51
C GLY A 11 3.26 9.59 21.58
N ALA A 12 4.41 9.17 21.06
CA ALA A 12 5.11 9.89 19.99
C ALA A 12 4.73 9.29 18.62
N ALA A 13 4.59 10.13 17.59
CA ALA A 13 4.35 9.64 16.24
C ALA A 13 5.57 8.84 15.75
N PRO A 14 5.37 7.73 15.01
CA PRO A 14 6.48 7.00 14.38
C PRO A 14 7.30 7.91 13.47
N ALA A 15 8.62 7.73 13.44
CA ALA A 15 9.49 8.48 12.55
C ALA A 15 9.36 7.99 11.10
N ASP A 16 9.54 8.87 10.12
CA ASP A 16 9.44 8.50 8.70
C ASP A 16 10.68 7.70 8.28
N MET A 17 10.49 6.52 7.67
CA MET A 17 11.58 5.69 7.16
C MET A 17 11.77 5.76 5.63
N THR A 18 11.08 6.67 4.94
CA THR A 18 11.11 6.77 3.47
C THR A 18 12.53 6.85 2.91
N GLU A 19 13.45 7.57 3.57
CA GLU A 19 14.84 7.68 3.13
C GLU A 19 15.65 6.38 3.28
N TRP A 20 15.21 5.47 4.16
CA TRP A 20 15.88 4.20 4.46
C TRP A 20 15.35 3.03 3.61
N ILE A 21 14.29 3.25 2.82
CA ILE A 21 13.78 2.24 1.90
C ILE A 21 14.78 2.01 0.76
N THR A 22 15.33 0.80 0.70
CA THR A 22 16.30 0.39 -0.32
C THR A 22 15.64 -0.22 -1.55
N GLY A 23 14.38 -0.65 -1.44
CA GLY A 23 13.60 -1.10 -2.58
C GLY A 23 12.18 -1.47 -2.21
N VAL A 24 11.26 -1.12 -3.11
CA VAL A 24 9.89 -1.64 -3.12
C VAL A 24 9.68 -2.32 -4.46
N ARG A 25 9.29 -3.59 -4.42
CA ARG A 25 8.85 -4.35 -5.59
C ARG A 25 7.36 -4.57 -5.47
N LEU A 26 6.66 -4.23 -6.54
CA LEU A 26 5.22 -4.33 -6.64
C LEU A 26 4.89 -5.32 -7.74
N GLN A 27 4.00 -6.27 -7.46
CA GLN A 27 3.44 -7.15 -8.48
C GLN A 27 1.93 -7.05 -8.46
N TYR A 28 1.29 -7.18 -9.62
CA TYR A 28 -0.16 -7.30 -9.71
C TYR A 28 -0.55 -8.60 -10.38
N LYS A 29 -1.74 -9.08 -10.07
CA LYS A 29 -2.29 -10.28 -10.69
C LYS A 29 -2.95 -9.92 -12.02
N ASN A 30 -2.41 -10.40 -13.14
CA ASN A 30 -2.95 -10.11 -14.47
C ASN A 30 -4.27 -10.87 -14.74
N GLU A 31 -4.88 -10.64 -15.90
CA GLU A 31 -6.14 -11.30 -16.31
C GLU A 31 -6.05 -12.83 -16.42
N LYS A 32 -4.84 -13.40 -16.53
CA LYS A 32 -4.59 -14.85 -16.53
C LYS A 32 -4.38 -15.41 -15.13
N GLY A 33 -4.38 -14.57 -14.09
CA GLY A 33 -4.12 -14.96 -12.71
C GLY A 33 -2.63 -15.05 -12.34
N GLU A 34 -1.72 -14.55 -13.19
CA GLU A 34 -0.27 -14.61 -12.98
C GLU A 34 0.22 -13.32 -12.31
N TRP A 35 1.16 -13.45 -11.37
CA TRP A 35 1.84 -12.31 -10.77
C TRP A 35 2.86 -11.71 -11.74
N VAL A 36 2.63 -10.46 -12.13
CA VAL A 36 3.50 -9.71 -13.04
C VAL A 36 3.96 -8.42 -12.35
N GLU A 37 5.19 -8.01 -12.62
CA GLU A 37 5.75 -6.78 -12.05
C GLU A 37 4.93 -5.54 -12.46
N LEU A 38 4.62 -4.69 -11.49
CA LEU A 38 3.98 -3.41 -11.69
C LEU A 38 5.05 -2.37 -12.02
N LYS A 39 5.06 -1.91 -13.27
CA LYS A 39 6.03 -0.93 -13.78
C LYS A 39 5.41 0.45 -13.92
N ASP A 40 6.24 1.47 -14.09
CA ASP A 40 5.78 2.81 -14.45
C ASP A 40 4.92 2.77 -15.73
N GLY A 41 3.78 3.48 -15.70
CA GLY A 41 2.76 3.45 -16.74
C GLY A 41 1.92 2.16 -16.78
N ALA A 42 1.99 1.29 -15.77
CA ALA A 42 1.11 0.13 -15.70
C ALA A 42 -0.35 0.55 -15.50
N THR A 43 -1.27 -0.31 -15.93
CA THR A 43 -2.71 -0.06 -15.82
C THR A 43 -3.36 -1.04 -14.85
N LEU A 44 -4.02 -0.53 -13.80
CA LEU A 44 -4.71 -1.34 -12.80
C LEU A 44 -6.23 -1.08 -12.78
N THR A 45 -7.00 -2.14 -12.57
CA THR A 45 -8.43 -2.05 -12.25
C THR A 45 -8.63 -1.88 -10.74
N GLN A 46 -9.74 -1.27 -10.33
CA GLN A 46 -10.15 -1.26 -8.92
C GLN A 46 -10.22 -2.68 -8.38
N GLY A 47 -9.68 -2.89 -7.18
CA GLY A 47 -9.63 -4.20 -6.53
C GLY A 47 -8.61 -5.18 -7.12
N ALA A 48 -7.75 -4.75 -8.06
CA ALA A 48 -6.65 -5.59 -8.53
C ALA A 48 -5.76 -5.98 -7.34
N SER A 49 -5.50 -7.27 -7.15
CA SER A 49 -4.57 -7.75 -6.12
C SER A 49 -3.17 -7.26 -6.43
N ILE A 50 -2.51 -6.70 -5.41
CA ILE A 50 -1.13 -6.24 -5.47
C ILE A 50 -0.36 -6.97 -4.37
N ASP A 51 0.78 -7.54 -4.75
CA ASP A 51 1.76 -8.11 -3.84
C ASP A 51 2.90 -7.09 -3.66
N PHE A 52 3.24 -6.84 -2.40
CA PHE A 52 4.21 -5.83 -1.97
C PHE A 52 5.38 -6.54 -1.33
N ASP A 53 6.58 -6.29 -1.84
CA ASP A 53 7.85 -6.64 -1.20
C ASP A 53 8.63 -5.35 -0.92
N MET A 54 8.89 -5.06 0.35
CA MET A 54 9.67 -3.89 0.77
C MET A 54 10.94 -4.32 1.49
N ALA A 55 12.05 -3.65 1.22
CA ALA A 55 13.30 -3.78 1.95
C ALA A 55 13.84 -2.41 2.37
N TRP A 56 14.52 -2.36 3.51
CA TRP A 56 15.13 -1.14 4.04
C TRP A 56 16.47 -1.41 4.71
N HIS A 57 17.28 -0.36 4.78
CA HIS A 57 18.55 -0.31 5.49
C HIS A 57 18.61 0.99 6.30
N ILE A 58 18.50 0.87 7.62
CA ILE A 58 18.69 1.98 8.55
C ILE A 58 20.17 2.00 8.93
N PRO A 59 20.94 3.04 8.58
CA PRO A 59 22.34 3.11 8.94
C PRO A 59 22.51 3.24 10.46
N SER A 60 23.76 3.07 10.90
CA SER A 60 24.18 3.39 12.27
C SER A 60 23.65 4.75 12.72
N GLY A 61 22.95 4.80 13.85
CA GLY A 61 22.37 6.02 14.41
C GLY A 61 21.11 6.53 13.71
N GLY A 62 20.59 5.81 12.71
CA GLY A 62 19.48 6.28 11.86
C GLY A 62 18.08 6.16 12.48
N LEU A 63 17.91 5.38 13.55
CA LEU A 63 16.64 5.18 14.23
C LEU A 63 16.35 6.33 15.22
N VAL A 64 16.10 7.52 14.65
CA VAL A 64 15.81 8.76 15.37
C VAL A 64 14.51 9.40 14.86
N ASP A 65 13.89 10.22 15.70
CA ASP A 65 12.76 11.07 15.32
C ASP A 65 13.22 12.30 14.50
N ALA A 66 12.26 13.14 14.10
CA ALA A 66 12.51 14.34 13.30
C ALA A 66 13.41 15.39 14.02
N ASP A 67 13.51 15.33 15.34
CA ASP A 67 14.36 16.20 16.16
C ASP A 67 15.74 15.56 16.44
N GLY A 68 15.99 14.34 15.91
CA GLY A 68 17.23 13.60 16.11
C GLY A 68 17.31 12.87 17.45
N ASN A 69 16.19 12.66 18.14
CA ASN A 69 16.17 11.89 19.38
C ASN A 69 15.91 10.40 19.11
N PRO A 70 16.48 9.49 19.91
CA PRO A 70 16.23 8.06 19.79
C PRO A 70 14.74 7.69 19.77
N THR A 71 14.31 6.87 18.81
CA THR A 71 12.94 6.35 18.71
C THR A 71 12.91 4.83 18.60
N THR A 72 11.78 4.20 18.90
CA THR A 72 11.57 2.76 18.67
C THR A 72 10.61 2.47 17.53
N SER A 73 9.98 3.51 16.96
CA SER A 73 8.87 3.35 16.01
C SER A 73 9.16 4.10 14.71
N MET A 74 8.98 3.40 13.59
CA MET A 74 9.14 3.92 12.23
C MET A 74 7.88 3.69 11.42
N SER A 75 7.63 4.53 10.42
CA SER A 75 6.52 4.38 9.50
C SER A 75 6.89 4.65 8.05
N TYR A 76 6.19 3.96 7.15
CA TYR A 76 6.25 4.16 5.70
C TYR A 76 4.82 4.09 5.15
N SER A 77 4.45 5.00 4.24
CA SER A 77 3.12 5.01 3.63
C SER A 77 3.19 4.70 2.15
N LEU A 78 2.36 3.75 1.70
CA LEU A 78 2.13 3.47 0.28
C LEU A 78 1.13 4.44 -0.36
N GLY A 79 0.54 5.32 0.44
CA GLY A 79 -0.52 6.24 0.02
C GLY A 79 -1.91 5.59 -0.05
N LYS A 80 -2.92 6.45 -0.12
CA LYS A 80 -4.36 6.11 -0.04
C LYS A 80 -4.90 5.24 -1.20
N ASN A 81 -4.08 4.99 -2.23
CA ASN A 81 -4.49 4.25 -3.42
C ASN A 81 -4.24 2.75 -3.31
N ILE A 82 -3.70 2.30 -2.18
CA ILE A 82 -3.59 0.89 -1.80
C ILE A 82 -4.50 0.64 -0.60
N SER A 83 -5.38 -0.35 -0.72
CA SER A 83 -6.22 -0.81 0.38
C SER A 83 -5.75 -2.15 0.90
N ILE A 84 -5.79 -2.27 2.22
CA ILE A 84 -5.68 -3.56 2.91
C ILE A 84 -7.05 -3.85 3.50
N GLU A 85 -7.62 -5.03 3.20
CA GLU A 85 -8.99 -5.39 3.59
C GLU A 85 -9.20 -5.31 5.11
N SER A 86 -8.15 -5.62 5.87
CA SER A 86 -8.14 -5.52 7.33
C SER A 86 -6.74 -5.21 7.84
N LYS A 87 -6.65 -4.59 9.01
CA LYS A 87 -5.36 -4.31 9.65
C LYS A 87 -4.55 -5.60 9.79
N LEU A 88 -3.37 -5.64 9.17
CA LEU A 88 -2.41 -6.73 9.34
C LEU A 88 -1.46 -6.40 10.48
N SER A 89 -1.05 -7.41 11.24
CA SER A 89 -0.05 -7.24 12.28
C SER A 89 0.73 -8.52 12.50
N GLY A 90 2.00 -8.38 12.90
CA GLY A 90 2.90 -9.50 13.08
C GLY A 90 4.14 -9.13 13.89
N ARG A 91 5.06 -10.07 14.01
CA ARG A 91 6.35 -9.89 14.69
C ARG A 91 7.44 -9.63 13.66
N VAL A 92 8.42 -8.82 14.05
CA VAL A 92 9.67 -8.62 13.32
C VAL A 92 10.72 -9.54 13.94
N PHE A 93 11.56 -10.17 13.11
CA PHE A 93 12.56 -11.13 13.58
C PHE A 93 13.96 -10.76 13.10
N GLU A 94 14.96 -10.95 13.97
CA GLU A 94 16.38 -10.94 13.65
C GLU A 94 16.97 -12.29 14.05
N GLY A 95 17.60 -13.01 13.12
CA GLY A 95 18.24 -14.30 13.43
C GLY A 95 17.30 -15.36 14.03
N GLY A 96 15.98 -15.23 13.82
CA GLY A 96 14.94 -16.09 14.40
C GLY A 96 14.36 -15.61 15.73
N GLU A 97 14.91 -14.56 16.34
CA GLU A 97 14.42 -13.97 17.59
C GLU A 97 13.49 -12.78 17.31
N PRO A 98 12.36 -12.63 18.03
CA PRO A 98 11.47 -11.50 17.85
C PRO A 98 12.12 -10.22 18.39
N VAL A 99 12.21 -9.20 17.54
CA VAL A 99 12.84 -7.90 17.85
C VAL A 99 11.87 -6.72 17.80
N GLY A 100 10.60 -6.98 17.48
CA GLY A 100 9.57 -5.95 17.39
C GLY A 100 8.26 -6.48 16.84
N THR A 101 7.38 -5.57 16.49
CA THR A 101 6.11 -5.83 15.81
C THR A 101 5.92 -4.90 14.64
N TYR A 102 5.08 -5.30 13.69
CA TYR A 102 4.62 -4.41 12.63
C TYR A 102 3.10 -4.36 12.59
N THR A 103 2.57 -3.25 12.10
CA THR A 103 1.17 -3.05 11.73
C THR A 103 1.11 -2.53 10.30
N ILE A 104 0.11 -2.97 9.53
CA ILE A 104 -0.25 -2.38 8.24
C ILE A 104 -1.71 -1.94 8.35
N GLY A 105 -1.92 -0.63 8.26
CA GLY A 105 -3.23 0.00 8.28
C GLY A 105 -4.00 -0.24 6.97
N THR A 106 -5.32 -0.08 7.03
CA THR A 106 -6.20 -0.17 5.85
C THR A 106 -5.94 0.94 4.83
N ASP A 107 -5.24 2.01 5.26
CA ASP A 107 -4.80 3.15 4.47
C ASP A 107 -3.43 2.95 3.80
N GLY A 108 -2.83 1.76 3.94
CA GLY A 108 -1.51 1.46 3.39
C GLY A 108 -0.35 2.03 4.22
N THR A 109 -0.61 2.53 5.44
CA THR A 109 0.44 2.95 6.37
C THR A 109 1.03 1.72 7.08
N ILE A 110 2.32 1.53 6.90
CA ILE A 110 3.13 0.51 7.58
C ILE A 110 3.77 1.17 8.78
N THR A 111 3.67 0.53 9.95
CA THR A 111 4.35 0.94 11.18
C THR A 111 5.16 -0.23 11.70
N ILE A 112 6.42 0.01 12.07
CA ILE A 112 7.33 -0.96 12.66
C ILE A 112 7.74 -0.43 14.04
N ASP A 113 7.44 -1.21 15.07
CA ASP A 113 7.76 -0.93 16.46
C ASP A 113 8.81 -1.92 16.96
N TYR A 114 10.04 -1.48 17.08
CA TYR A 114 11.14 -2.28 17.63
C TYR A 114 11.07 -2.35 19.16
N TYR A 115 11.49 -3.47 19.73
CA TYR A 115 11.69 -3.56 21.17
C TYR A 115 12.84 -2.64 21.60
N PRO A 116 12.75 -1.95 22.76
CA PRO A 116 13.75 -0.96 23.18
C PRO A 116 15.19 -1.49 23.19
N GLU A 117 15.40 -2.72 23.63
CA GLU A 117 16.74 -3.34 23.65
C GLU A 117 17.33 -3.55 22.26
N PHE A 118 16.49 -3.84 21.26
CA PHE A 118 16.91 -3.97 19.88
C PHE A 118 17.14 -2.60 19.24
N ALA A 119 16.22 -1.64 19.45
CA ALA A 119 16.33 -0.27 18.97
C ALA A 119 17.62 0.42 19.44
N ARG A 120 18.01 0.20 20.71
CA ARG A 120 19.27 0.74 21.28
C ARG A 120 20.51 0.33 20.50
N LYS A 121 20.53 -0.87 19.90
CA LYS A 121 21.66 -1.29 19.07
C LYS A 121 21.92 -0.30 17.94
N ASN A 122 20.86 0.28 17.36
CA ASN A 122 21.00 1.23 16.26
C ASN A 122 21.20 2.68 16.71
N TRP A 123 20.64 3.10 17.83
CA TRP A 123 20.66 4.51 18.26
C TRP A 123 22.05 5.17 18.22
N PRO A 124 22.11 6.51 18.06
CA PRO A 124 23.39 7.22 18.04
C PRO A 124 24.23 6.95 19.28
N THR A 125 25.54 6.75 19.10
CA THR A 125 26.45 6.41 20.20
C THR A 125 26.57 7.51 21.26
N ASP A 126 26.46 8.78 20.84
CA ASP A 126 26.41 9.93 21.73
C ASP A 126 25.09 10.06 22.51
N LYS A 127 24.09 9.26 22.13
CA LYS A 127 22.77 9.13 22.78
C LYS A 127 22.59 7.79 23.51
N GLY A 128 23.67 7.03 23.69
CA GLY A 128 23.65 5.77 24.45
C GLY A 128 23.24 4.53 23.65
N GLY A 129 23.32 4.58 22.32
CA GLY A 129 23.20 3.39 21.47
C GLY A 129 24.53 2.75 21.08
N ASP A 130 24.44 1.60 20.42
CA ASP A 130 25.62 0.82 20.00
C ASP A 130 26.10 1.17 18.58
N GLY A 131 25.28 1.92 17.80
CA GLY A 131 25.63 2.37 16.46
C GLY A 131 25.71 1.25 15.41
N GLU A 132 24.88 0.22 15.51
CA GLU A 132 24.75 -0.85 14.51
C GLU A 132 23.72 -0.48 13.43
N SER A 133 23.87 -1.00 12.20
CA SER A 133 22.84 -0.86 11.15
C SER A 133 21.72 -1.88 11.34
N ILE A 134 20.51 -1.55 10.86
CA ILE A 134 19.37 -2.48 10.81
C ILE A 134 18.96 -2.68 9.35
N ASP A 135 19.00 -3.93 8.91
CA ASP A 135 18.39 -4.37 7.65
C ASP A 135 17.04 -5.04 7.93
N GLY A 136 16.08 -4.85 7.04
CA GLY A 136 14.80 -5.54 7.15
C GLY A 136 14.04 -5.64 5.85
N SER A 137 13.03 -6.50 5.87
CA SER A 137 12.11 -6.69 4.75
C SER A 137 10.72 -7.06 5.24
N LEU A 138 9.70 -6.69 4.47
CA LEU A 138 8.30 -7.00 4.75
C LEU A 138 7.59 -7.31 3.43
N SER A 139 6.80 -8.40 3.43
CA SER A 139 5.95 -8.77 2.30
C SER A 139 4.50 -8.89 2.72
N PHE A 140 3.58 -8.39 1.91
CA PHE A 140 2.14 -8.55 2.14
C PHE A 140 1.32 -8.32 0.86
N GLU A 141 0.09 -8.83 0.85
CA GLU A 141 -0.86 -8.60 -0.23
C GLU A 141 -1.85 -7.48 0.16
N GLY A 142 -2.21 -6.68 -0.83
CA GLY A 142 -3.23 -5.63 -0.77
C GLY A 142 -4.01 -5.55 -2.08
N SER A 143 -4.75 -4.46 -2.25
CA SER A 143 -5.52 -4.23 -3.47
C SER A 143 -5.47 -2.77 -3.92
N ALA A 144 -5.56 -2.54 -5.23
CA ALA A 144 -5.67 -1.19 -5.78
C ALA A 144 -7.01 -0.55 -5.40
N GLN A 145 -6.97 0.65 -4.80
CA GLN A 145 -8.15 1.42 -4.43
C GLN A 145 -8.23 2.74 -5.17
N MET A 146 -9.41 2.95 -5.77
CA MET A 146 -9.79 4.23 -6.36
C MET A 146 -10.54 5.01 -5.28
N THR A 147 -10.08 6.22 -4.96
CA THR A 147 -10.84 7.13 -4.10
C THR A 147 -11.85 7.89 -4.94
N GLU A 148 -13.03 8.20 -4.41
CA GLU A 148 -14.16 8.84 -5.14
C GLU A 148 -13.76 10.09 -5.95
N ASN A 149 -12.74 10.84 -5.52
CA ASN A 149 -12.26 12.04 -6.23
C ASN A 149 -11.26 11.76 -7.37
N ASN A 150 -10.77 10.52 -7.50
CA ASN A 150 -9.66 10.14 -8.38
C ASN A 150 -10.02 8.98 -9.33
N GLU A 151 -11.31 8.67 -9.54
CA GLU A 151 -11.74 7.56 -10.43
C GLU A 151 -11.25 7.69 -11.88
N TYR A 152 -10.71 8.86 -12.25
CA TYR A 152 -10.26 9.19 -13.60
C TYR A 152 -8.79 9.63 -13.69
N GLU A 153 -8.06 9.67 -12.57
CA GLU A 153 -6.70 10.21 -12.51
C GLU A 153 -5.66 9.13 -12.21
N ASP A 154 -4.54 9.22 -12.91
CA ASP A 154 -3.35 8.44 -12.60
C ASP A 154 -2.92 8.70 -11.15
N PHE A 155 -2.38 7.69 -10.48
CA PHE A 155 -1.86 7.85 -9.12
C PHE A 155 -0.39 7.45 -9.04
N GLN A 156 0.31 8.07 -8.11
CA GLN A 156 1.71 7.78 -7.85
C GLN A 156 1.83 6.83 -6.66
N LEU A 157 2.58 5.75 -6.83
CA LEU A 157 2.97 4.86 -5.74
C LEU A 157 4.42 5.13 -5.37
N PRO A 158 4.73 5.41 -4.09
CA PRO A 158 6.11 5.55 -3.64
C PRO A 158 6.78 4.18 -3.64
N ILE A 159 7.96 4.10 -4.24
CA ILE A 159 8.80 2.90 -4.29
C ILE A 159 10.14 3.09 -3.57
N GLY A 160 10.22 4.12 -2.72
CA GLY A 160 11.37 4.45 -1.89
C GLY A 160 11.75 5.93 -1.95
N SER A 161 12.96 6.26 -1.53
CA SER A 161 13.46 7.63 -1.40
C SER A 161 13.35 8.45 -2.70
N GLY A 162 12.33 9.33 -2.75
CA GLY A 162 12.06 10.23 -3.87
C GLY A 162 11.62 9.54 -5.17
N GLN A 163 11.36 8.24 -5.15
CA GLN A 163 10.99 7.47 -6.34
C GLN A 163 9.51 7.11 -6.29
N THR A 164 8.83 7.34 -7.41
CA THR A 164 7.44 6.93 -7.61
C THR A 164 7.27 6.24 -8.95
N ILE A 165 6.25 5.39 -9.05
CA ILE A 165 5.71 4.94 -10.33
C ILE A 165 4.34 5.55 -10.53
N THR A 166 4.02 5.89 -11.77
CA THR A 166 2.69 6.33 -12.20
C THR A 166 1.89 5.10 -12.60
N VAL A 167 0.71 4.93 -12.00
CA VAL A 167 -0.22 3.86 -12.34
C VAL A 167 -1.45 4.48 -12.99
N HIS A 168 -1.73 4.03 -14.21
CA HIS A 168 -2.95 4.36 -14.92
C HIS A 168 -4.12 3.57 -14.37
N GLN A 169 -5.25 4.25 -14.20
CA GLN A 169 -6.48 3.58 -13.84
C GLN A 169 -7.14 3.00 -15.09
N LYS A 170 -7.36 1.68 -15.10
CA LYS A 170 -8.15 1.04 -16.16
C LYS A 170 -9.58 1.53 -16.00
N ARG A 171 -9.97 2.43 -16.90
CA ARG A 171 -11.35 2.89 -17.02
C ARG A 171 -12.23 1.68 -17.25
N LYS A 172 -13.12 1.39 -16.30
CA LYS A 172 -14.28 0.56 -16.59
C LYS A 172 -15.26 1.51 -17.26
N TYR A 173 -15.20 1.61 -18.60
CA TYR A 173 -16.26 2.30 -19.33
C TYR A 173 -17.56 1.60 -18.95
N ASP A 174 -18.42 2.27 -18.20
CA ASP A 174 -19.67 1.67 -17.72
C ASP A 174 -20.82 1.85 -18.73
N LEU A 175 -20.51 2.50 -19.85
CA LEU A 175 -21.44 2.86 -20.89
C LEU A 175 -21.87 1.60 -21.63
N ASN A 176 -23.04 1.10 -21.24
CA ASN A 176 -23.71 0.01 -21.92
C ASN A 176 -24.65 0.61 -22.96
N VAL A 177 -24.60 0.06 -24.18
CA VAL A 177 -25.56 0.38 -25.23
C VAL A 177 -26.27 -0.89 -25.64
N SER A 178 -27.57 -0.95 -25.38
CA SER A 178 -28.41 -2.03 -25.88
C SER A 178 -29.42 -1.51 -26.90
N LYS A 179 -29.64 -2.30 -27.95
CA LYS A 179 -30.62 -2.00 -29.00
C LYS A 179 -31.60 -3.15 -29.10
N SER A 180 -32.89 -2.84 -29.04
CA SER A 180 -33.96 -3.83 -29.15
C SER A 180 -35.05 -3.34 -30.10
N VAL A 181 -35.74 -4.27 -30.76
CA VAL A 181 -36.91 -3.98 -31.59
C VAL A 181 -38.13 -3.95 -30.67
N VAL A 182 -38.86 -2.84 -30.68
CA VAL A 182 -40.11 -2.66 -29.94
C VAL A 182 -41.28 -3.18 -30.77
N SER A 183 -41.33 -2.85 -32.06
CA SER A 183 -42.32 -3.38 -32.99
C SER A 183 -41.80 -3.35 -34.44
N GLN A 184 -42.37 -4.22 -35.27
CA GLN A 184 -42.07 -4.26 -36.70
C GLN A 184 -43.38 -4.43 -37.48
N ASP A 185 -43.61 -3.54 -38.43
CA ASP A 185 -44.64 -3.68 -39.44
C ASP A 185 -44.00 -4.13 -40.74
N ARG A 186 -44.16 -5.42 -41.06
CA ARG A 186 -43.60 -6.04 -42.27
C ARG A 186 -44.34 -5.64 -43.54
N SER A 187 -45.57 -5.15 -43.43
CA SER A 187 -46.38 -4.72 -44.58
C SER A 187 -45.95 -3.33 -45.08
N THR A 188 -45.49 -2.46 -44.17
CA THR A 188 -45.00 -1.11 -44.50
C THR A 188 -43.48 -0.98 -44.42
N GLY A 189 -42.76 -2.00 -43.95
CA GLY A 189 -41.31 -1.99 -43.76
C GLY A 189 -40.84 -1.14 -42.58
N LYS A 190 -41.75 -0.70 -41.69
CA LYS A 190 -41.42 0.17 -40.56
C LYS A 190 -41.01 -0.63 -39.32
N VAL A 191 -40.01 -0.12 -38.60
CA VAL A 191 -39.53 -0.69 -37.33
C VAL A 191 -39.51 0.41 -36.27
N VAL A 192 -40.07 0.13 -35.11
CA VAL A 192 -39.86 0.90 -33.88
C VAL A 192 -38.80 0.17 -33.08
N TYR A 193 -37.74 0.86 -32.69
CA TYR A 193 -36.66 0.31 -31.90
C TYR A 193 -36.40 1.17 -30.67
N SER A 194 -35.88 0.55 -29.62
CA SER A 194 -35.39 1.21 -28.43
C SER A 194 -33.86 1.13 -28.42
N VAL A 195 -33.24 2.24 -28.04
CA VAL A 195 -31.83 2.30 -27.66
C VAL A 195 -31.80 2.69 -26.21
N VAL A 196 -31.24 1.82 -25.37
CA VAL A 196 -30.97 2.14 -23.98
C VAL A 196 -29.48 2.38 -23.87
N VAL A 197 -29.14 3.58 -23.41
CA VAL A 197 -27.80 3.93 -22.97
C VAL A 197 -27.88 4.00 -21.45
N ASP A 198 -27.16 3.12 -20.78
CA ASP A 198 -27.11 3.05 -19.33
C ASP A 198 -25.66 2.97 -18.84
N SER A 199 -25.51 3.35 -17.59
CA SER A 199 -24.25 3.49 -16.89
C SER A 199 -24.48 2.88 -15.51
N SER A 200 -23.68 1.87 -15.15
CA SER A 200 -23.82 1.13 -13.89
C SER A 200 -23.31 1.92 -12.67
N TYR A 201 -22.46 2.91 -12.88
CA TYR A 201 -21.76 3.69 -11.86
C TYR A 201 -21.92 5.23 -12.03
N GLY A 202 -22.62 5.67 -13.08
CA GLY A 202 -22.84 7.08 -13.43
C GLY A 202 -21.78 7.66 -14.37
N THR A 203 -22.14 8.71 -15.11
CA THR A 203 -21.18 9.62 -15.76
C THR A 203 -21.03 10.88 -14.88
N PRO A 204 -19.82 11.37 -14.59
CA PRO A 204 -19.60 12.65 -13.91
C PRO A 204 -20.29 13.83 -14.62
#